data_AF-A0A2Z4ZE76-F1
#
_entry.id   AF-A0A2Z4ZE76-F1
#
_cell.length_a   1.000
_cell.length_b   1.000
_cell.length_c   1.000
_cell.angle_alpha   90.00
_cell.angle_beta   90.00
_cell.angle_gamma   90.00
#
_symmetry.space_group_name_H-M   'P 1'
#
loop_
_entity.id
_entity.type
_entity.pdbx_description
1 polymer ?
#
loop_
_entity_poly.entity_id
_entity_poly.type
_entity_poly.pdbx_seq_one_letter_code
_entity_poly.pdbx_strand_id
1 'polypeptide(L)'
;MHKATPNPPEPETDPKKLQEATDRTLDYYLNPKQAKSENKASPGQLFTVVAGIDTESLLANLSENLASADAMVSDLAFDLKGSRRHVAFGI
;
A
#
# COMPACT_ATOMS: atom_id res chain seq x y z
N MET A 1 -15.11 34.18 -42.32
CA MET A 1 -16.01 34.30 -41.15
C MET A 1 -15.16 34.17 -39.89
N HIS A 2 -14.89 35.27 -39.19
CA HIS A 2 -14.14 35.25 -37.94
C HIS A 2 -15.09 34.87 -36.80
N LYS A 3 -14.84 33.75 -36.10
CA LYS A 3 -15.53 33.45 -34.85
C LYS A 3 -15.19 34.57 -33.87
N ALA A 4 -16.21 35.29 -33.40
CA ALA A 4 -16.05 36.18 -32.26
C ALA A 4 -15.51 35.35 -31.09
N THR A 5 -14.40 35.80 -30.52
CA THR A 5 -13.82 35.22 -29.31
C THR A 5 -14.92 35.13 -28.26
N PRO A 6 -15.14 33.96 -27.61
CA PRO A 6 -16.15 33.85 -26.57
C PRO A 6 -15.88 34.91 -25.51
N ASN A 7 -16.91 35.70 -25.18
CA ASN A 7 -16.79 36.71 -24.14
C ASN A 7 -16.35 36.02 -22.83
N PRO A 8 -15.41 36.59 -22.06
CA PRO A 8 -15.03 36.03 -20.77
C PRO A 8 -16.29 35.86 -19.90
N PRO A 9 -16.41 34.77 -19.14
CA PRO A 9 -17.53 34.62 -18.21
C PRO A 9 -17.56 35.84 -17.28
N GLU A 10 -18.74 36.46 -17.16
CA GLU A 10 -18.93 37.62 -16.29
C GLU A 10 -18.51 37.25 -14.86
N PRO A 11 -17.79 38.15 -14.15
CA PRO A 11 -17.38 37.89 -12.78
C PRO A 11 -18.61 37.60 -11.93
N GLU A 12 -18.64 36.42 -11.30
CA GLU A 12 -19.76 36.03 -10.43
C GLU A 12 -19.87 37.03 -9.28
N THR A 13 -20.83 37.95 -9.39
CA THR A 13 -21.04 39.05 -8.43
C THR A 13 -22.00 38.65 -7.31
N ASP A 14 -22.58 37.45 -7.41
CA ASP A 14 -23.50 36.89 -6.43
C ASP A 14 -22.75 36.65 -5.11
N PRO A 15 -23.05 37.41 -4.04
CA PRO A 15 -22.32 37.32 -2.78
C PRO A 15 -22.37 35.91 -2.17
N LYS A 16 -23.47 35.19 -2.43
CA LYS A 16 -23.69 33.82 -1.96
C LYS A 16 -22.74 32.81 -2.63
N LYS A 17 -22.49 32.96 -3.93
CA LYS A 17 -21.58 32.07 -4.67
C LYS A 17 -20.12 32.34 -4.31
N LEU A 18 -19.77 33.61 -4.11
CA LEU A 18 -18.47 34.01 -3.57
C LEU A 18 -18.21 33.41 -2.18
N GLN A 19 -19.21 33.44 -1.29
CA GLN A 19 -19.11 32.82 0.02
C GLN A 19 -18.94 31.29 -0.09
N GLU A 20 -19.74 30.62 -0.91
CA GLU A 20 -19.64 29.18 -1.14
C GLU A 20 -18.28 28.76 -1.72
N ALA A 21 -17.77 29.51 -2.69
CA ALA A 21 -16.45 29.27 -3.27
C ALA A 21 -15.32 29.49 -2.24
N THR A 22 -15.47 30.50 -1.37
CA THR A 22 -14.53 30.79 -0.29
C THR A 22 -14.55 29.67 0.75
N ASP A 23 -15.73 29.25 1.20
CA ASP A 23 -15.89 28.18 2.17
C ASP A 23 -15.35 26.85 1.62
N ARG A 24 -15.59 26.56 0.34
CA ARG A 24 -15.02 25.40 -0.36
C ARG A 24 -13.50 25.44 -0.44
N THR A 25 -12.93 26.62 -0.68
CA THR A 25 -11.47 26.80 -0.75
C THR A 25 -10.86 26.64 0.64
N LEU A 26 -11.46 27.25 1.66
CA LEU A 26 -11.04 27.12 3.04
C LEU A 26 -11.12 25.67 3.52
N ASP A 27 -12.21 24.95 3.24
CA ASP A 27 -12.34 23.53 3.61
C ASP A 27 -11.27 22.67 2.90
N TYR A 28 -10.96 22.97 1.63
CA TYR A 28 -9.91 22.26 0.88
C TYR A 28 -8.51 22.42 1.49
N TYR A 29 -8.15 23.62 1.98
CA TYR A 29 -6.83 23.90 2.53
C TYR A 29 -6.72 23.65 4.04
N LEU A 30 -7.77 23.93 4.81
CA LEU A 30 -7.78 23.83 6.27
C LEU A 30 -8.20 22.45 6.77
N ASN A 31 -8.97 21.71 5.97
CA ASN A 31 -9.40 20.36 6.30
C ASN A 31 -9.14 19.42 5.12
N PRO A 32 -7.86 19.31 4.68
CA PRO A 32 -7.53 18.37 3.61
C PRO A 32 -8.00 17.00 4.08
N LYS A 33 -9.00 16.43 3.38
CA LYS A 33 -9.47 15.08 3.64
C LYS A 33 -8.23 14.21 3.60
N GLN A 34 -7.80 13.74 4.77
CA GLN A 34 -6.61 12.90 4.89
C GLN A 34 -6.77 11.85 3.81
N ALA A 35 -5.88 11.88 2.81
CA ALA A 35 -5.85 10.85 1.79
C ALA A 35 -5.86 9.55 2.58
N LYS A 36 -6.94 8.77 2.43
CA LYS A 36 -7.12 7.53 3.19
C LYS A 36 -5.79 6.82 3.07
N SER A 37 -5.09 6.67 4.19
CA SER A 37 -3.80 6.02 4.17
C SER A 37 -4.10 4.58 3.77
N GLU A 38 -3.98 4.26 2.49
CA GLU A 38 -4.18 2.91 1.96
C GLU A 38 -3.21 1.93 2.66
N ASN A 39 -2.15 2.47 3.28
CA ASN A 39 -1.17 1.79 4.09
C ASN A 39 -1.46 1.79 5.60
N LYS A 40 -2.72 1.83 6.03
CA LYS A 40 -3.02 1.57 7.46
C LYS A 40 -2.99 0.07 7.69
N ALA A 41 -1.94 -0.42 8.33
CA ALA A 41 -1.81 -1.83 8.72
C ALA A 41 -3.09 -2.29 9.46
N SER A 42 -3.67 -3.41 9.02
CA SER A 42 -4.86 -3.95 9.65
C SER A 42 -4.53 -4.46 11.06
N PRO A 43 -5.49 -4.45 12.01
CA PRO A 43 -5.27 -5.05 13.32
C PRO A 43 -4.85 -6.52 13.16
N GLY A 44 -3.63 -6.86 13.56
CA GLY A 44 -3.06 -8.20 13.43
C GLY A 44 -2.06 -8.40 12.29
N GLN A 45 -1.77 -7.38 11.49
CA GLN A 45 -0.72 -7.45 10.47
C GLN A 45 0.67 -7.48 11.12
N LEU A 46 1.38 -8.61 11.00
CA LEU A 46 2.73 -8.79 11.56
C LEU A 46 3.84 -8.34 10.60
N PHE A 47 3.62 -8.49 9.30
CA PHE A 47 4.61 -8.21 8.26
C PHE A 47 4.01 -7.36 7.16
N THR A 48 4.84 -6.58 6.47
CA THR A 48 4.45 -5.78 5.31
C THR A 48 5.56 -5.80 4.27
N VAL A 49 5.20 -5.57 3.01
CA VAL A 49 6.15 -5.46 1.91
C VAL A 49 6.48 -3.99 1.70
N VAL A 50 7.77 -3.66 1.60
CA VAL A 50 8.21 -2.29 1.33
C VAL A 50 7.76 -1.89 -0.08
N ALA A 51 7.18 -0.70 -0.20
CA ALA A 51 6.72 -0.17 -1.48
C ALA A 51 7.90 0.02 -2.44
N GLY A 52 7.70 -0.40 -3.70
CA GLY A 52 8.71 -0.25 -4.76
C GLY A 52 9.71 -1.40 -4.87
N ILE A 53 9.59 -2.47 -4.07
CA ILE A 53 10.34 -3.71 -4.30
C ILE A 53 9.74 -4.44 -5.51
N ASP A 54 10.59 -4.94 -6.39
CA ASP A 54 10.19 -5.73 -7.54
C ASP A 54 9.78 -7.17 -7.15
N THR A 55 8.90 -7.76 -7.94
CA THR A 55 8.37 -9.10 -7.68
C THR A 55 9.46 -10.18 -7.70
N GLU A 56 10.50 -10.01 -8.52
CA GLU A 56 11.57 -11.01 -8.65
C GLU A 56 12.39 -11.08 -7.37
N SER A 57 12.77 -9.94 -6.79
CA SER A 57 13.43 -9.82 -5.50
C SER A 57 12.60 -10.42 -4.36
N LEU A 58 11.28 -10.19 -4.37
CA LEU A 58 10.38 -10.80 -3.37
C LEU A 58 10.34 -12.33 -3.48
N LEU A 59 10.22 -12.85 -4.70
CA LEU A 59 10.19 -14.28 -4.94
C LEU A 59 11.54 -14.93 -4.64
N ALA A 60 12.64 -14.28 -5.00
CA ALA A 60 13.99 -14.75 -4.69
C ALA A 60 14.22 -14.84 -3.18
N ASN A 61 13.92 -13.77 -2.43
CA ASN A 61 14.05 -13.75 -0.98
C ASN A 61 13.15 -14.80 -0.30
N LEU A 62 11.92 -14.97 -0.78
CA LEU A 62 11.02 -16.01 -0.25
C LEU A 62 11.57 -17.42 -0.52
N SER A 63 12.04 -17.68 -1.74
CA SER A 63 12.62 -18.96 -2.14
C SER A 63 13.88 -19.28 -1.34
N GLU A 64 14.74 -18.29 -1.12
CA GLU A 64 15.95 -18.44 -0.32
C GLU A 64 15.62 -18.73 1.15
N ASN A 65 14.66 -18.01 1.74
CA ASN A 65 14.20 -18.26 3.10
C ASN A 65 13.61 -19.67 3.26
N LEU A 66 12.83 -20.14 2.29
CA LEU A 66 12.27 -21.49 2.32
C LEU A 66 13.37 -22.55 2.20
N ALA A 67 14.31 -22.37 1.27
CA ALA A 67 15.45 -23.28 1.11
C ALA A 67 16.35 -23.30 2.36
N SER A 68 16.55 -22.15 3.00
CA SER A 68 17.30 -22.05 4.25
C SER A 68 16.59 -22.78 5.40
N ALA A 69 15.27 -22.61 5.53
CA ALA A 69 14.48 -23.32 6.50
C ALA A 69 14.52 -24.85 6.28
N ASP A 70 14.36 -25.29 5.04
CA ASP A 70 14.45 -26.71 4.65
C ASP A 70 15.83 -27.30 4.98
N ALA A 71 16.91 -26.57 4.70
CA ALA A 71 18.26 -26.99 5.03
C ALA A 71 18.47 -27.12 6.55
N MET A 72 18.01 -26.14 7.35
CA MET A 72 18.11 -26.19 8.82
C MET A 72 17.29 -27.33 9.41
N VAL A 73 16.07 -27.54 8.92
CA VAL A 73 15.17 -28.60 9.37
C VAL A 73 15.76 -29.96 9.01
N SER A 74 16.29 -30.09 7.79
CA SER A 74 16.96 -31.31 7.33
C SER A 74 18.16 -31.65 8.19
N ASP A 75 19.01 -30.67 8.49
CA ASP A 75 20.16 -30.83 9.38
C ASP A 75 19.72 -31.33 10.78
N LEU A 76 18.73 -30.66 11.38
CA LEU A 76 18.18 -31.06 12.68
C LEU A 76 17.49 -32.44 12.65
N ALA A 77 16.85 -32.82 11.55
CA ALA A 77 16.15 -34.09 11.42
C ALA A 77 17.10 -35.29 11.50
N PHE A 78 18.37 -35.14 11.12
CA PHE A 78 19.37 -36.19 11.25
C PHE A 78 19.64 -36.57 12.72
N ASP A 79 19.54 -35.61 13.64
CA ASP A 79 19.69 -35.84 15.08
C ASP A 79 18.48 -36.55 15.71
N LEU A 80 17.33 -36.53 15.03
CA LEU A 80 16.11 -37.17 15.50
C LEU A 80 16.08 -38.66 15.14
N LYS A 81 15.43 -39.49 15.97
CA LYS A 81 15.26 -40.94 15.76
C LYS A 81 13.79 -41.31 15.55
N GLY A 82 13.56 -42.38 14.79
CA GLY A 82 12.23 -42.95 14.59
C GLY A 82 11.22 -41.97 13.96
N SER A 83 9.97 -42.02 14.40
CA SER A 83 8.86 -41.23 13.82
C SER A 83 9.08 -39.71 13.89
N ARG A 84 9.85 -39.21 14.86
CA ARG A 84 10.13 -37.77 15.01
C ARG A 84 10.92 -37.19 13.84
N ARG A 85 11.80 -37.98 13.22
CA ARG A 85 12.54 -37.59 12.02
C ARG A 85 11.60 -37.38 10.82
N HIS A 86 10.62 -38.27 10.65
CA HIS A 86 9.63 -38.14 9.57
C HIS A 86 8.71 -36.94 9.77
N VAL A 87 8.35 -36.62 11.02
CA VAL A 87 7.60 -35.39 11.33
C VAL A 87 8.43 -34.15 10.99
N ALA A 88 9.74 -34.15 11.31
CA ALA A 88 10.62 -33.05 10.96
C ALA A 88 10.76 -32.84 9.45
N PHE A 89 10.71 -33.90 8.63
CA PHE A 89 10.70 -33.78 7.16
C PHE A 89 9.33 -33.51 6.54
N GLY A 90 8.26 -33.43 7.33
CA GLY A 90 6.89 -33.28 6.83
C GLY A 90 6.44 -31.83 6.61
N ILE A 91 7.39 -30.88 6.59
CA ILE A 91 7.14 -29.43 6.48
C ILE A 91 7.18 -29.00 5.02
#